data_AF-A0A450YQF7-F1
#
_entry.id   AF-A0A450YQF7-F1
#
_cell.length_a   1.000
_cell.length_b   1.000
_cell.length_c   1.000
_cell.angle_alpha   90.00
_cell.angle_beta   90.00
_cell.angle_gamma   90.00
#
_symmetry.space_group_name_H-M   'P 1'
#
loop_
_entity.id
_entity.type
_entity.pdbx_description
1 polymer ?
#
loop_
_entity_poly.entity_id
_entity_poly.type
_entity_poly.pdbx_seq_one_letter_code
_entity_poly.pdbx_strand_id
1 'polypeptide(L)'
;MKLPDAPIIVDDALIVQVNRVVRGTANYFATTFSHNRSLFRRLDRWIRMRLRCMKFNRKWTSDNRRLRLKTFLRMGLLSLGDFLSSTCVDQKL
;
A
#
# COMPACT_ATOMS: atom_id res chain seq x y z
N MET A 1 -25.78 1.74 -24.62
CA MET A 1 -25.66 0.71 -23.56
C MET A 1 -24.65 1.23 -22.54
N LYS A 2 -25.12 1.90 -21.49
CA LYS A 2 -24.25 2.47 -20.45
C LYS A 2 -24.16 1.42 -19.35
N LEU A 3 -22.98 0.80 -19.17
CA LEU A 3 -22.74 -0.04 -18.00
C LEU A 3 -23.09 0.81 -16.76
N PRO A 4 -23.76 0.25 -15.74
CA PRO A 4 -23.98 1.00 -14.51
C PRO A 4 -22.61 1.45 -14.01
N ASP A 5 -22.52 2.72 -13.63
CA ASP A 5 -21.37 3.33 -12.97
C ASP A 5 -21.19 2.66 -11.60
N ALA A 6 -20.79 1.38 -11.61
CA ALA A 6 -20.41 0.66 -10.43
C ALA A 6 -19.25 1.46 -9.85
N PRO A 7 -19.39 2.06 -8.66
CA PRO A 7 -18.24 2.64 -8.00
C PRO A 7 -17.24 1.50 -7.93
N ILE A 8 -16.05 1.69 -8.49
CA ILE A 8 -14.96 0.72 -8.35
C ILE A 8 -14.74 0.62 -6.85
N ILE A 9 -15.38 -0.36 -6.24
CA ILE A 9 -15.16 -0.67 -4.85
C ILE A 9 -13.69 -1.08 -4.85
N VAL A 10 -12.92 -0.52 -3.93
CA VAL A 10 -11.59 -1.05 -3.68
C VAL A 10 -11.86 -2.45 -3.13
N ASP A 11 -11.92 -3.42 -4.05
CA ASP A 11 -12.31 -4.78 -3.78
C ASP A 11 -11.16 -5.49 -3.07
N ASP A 12 -11.49 -6.44 -2.22
CA ASP A 12 -10.49 -7.23 -1.49
C ASP A 12 -9.50 -7.91 -2.46
N ALA A 13 -9.95 -8.27 -3.66
CA ALA A 13 -9.11 -8.80 -4.73
C ALA A 13 -8.01 -7.82 -5.18
N LEU A 14 -8.31 -6.53 -5.29
CA LEU A 14 -7.32 -5.50 -5.65
C LEU A 14 -6.27 -5.37 -4.55
N ILE A 15 -6.68 -5.42 -3.28
CA ILE A 15 -5.76 -5.36 -2.14
C ILE A 15 -4.83 -6.58 -2.14
N VAL A 16 -5.35 -7.79 -2.42
CA VAL A 16 -4.53 -9.01 -2.55
C VAL A 16 -3.48 -8.87 -3.65
N GLN A 17 -3.86 -8.34 -4.82
CA GLN A 17 -2.93 -8.14 -5.93
C GLN A 17 -1.84 -7.13 -5.59
N VAL A 18 -2.19 -5.99 -5.00
CA VAL A 18 -1.23 -4.97 -4.55
C VAL A 18 -0.28 -5.56 -3.49
N ASN A 19 -0.81 -6.31 -2.53
CA ASN A 19 -0.01 -6.97 -1.50
C ASN A 19 1.00 -7.96 -2.09
N ARG A 20 0.65 -8.69 -3.16
CA ARG A 20 1.58 -9.60 -3.86
C ARG A 20 2.77 -8.84 -4.47
N VAL A 21 2.52 -7.70 -5.12
CA VAL A 21 3.57 -6.86 -5.71
C VAL A 21 4.43 -6.23 -4.62
N VAL A 22 3.81 -5.72 -3.55
CA VAL A 22 4.49 -5.16 -2.39
C VAL A 22 5.43 -6.18 -1.75
N ARG A 23 4.98 -7.42 -1.55
CA ARG A 23 5.82 -8.52 -1.02
C ARG A 23 7.01 -8.82 -1.94
N GLY A 24 6.80 -8.95 -3.25
CA GLY A 24 7.90 -9.20 -4.19
C GLY A 24 8.93 -8.07 -4.20
N THR A 25 8.45 -6.83 -4.15
CA THR A 25 9.29 -5.62 -4.08
C THR A 25 10.07 -5.57 -2.76
N ALA A 26 9.42 -5.87 -1.64
CA ALA A 26 10.08 -5.97 -0.34
C ALA A 26 11.17 -7.04 -0.37
N ASN A 27 10.89 -8.25 -0.87
CA ASN A 27 11.86 -9.33 -0.90
C ASN A 27 13.12 -8.99 -1.71
N TYR A 28 12.99 -8.20 -2.78
CA TYR A 28 14.14 -7.80 -3.60
C TYR A 28 14.90 -6.58 -3.03
N PHE A 29 14.17 -5.57 -2.54
CA PHE A 29 14.76 -4.27 -2.15
C PHE A 29 14.96 -4.08 -0.64
N ALA A 30 14.43 -4.97 0.21
CA ALA A 30 14.55 -4.90 1.68
C ALA A 30 15.79 -5.66 2.20
N THR A 31 16.91 -5.57 1.48
CA THR A 31 18.20 -6.11 1.91
C THR A 31 18.71 -5.34 3.14
N THR A 32 19.36 -6.03 4.08
CA THR A 32 19.78 -5.51 5.39
C THR A 32 20.67 -4.28 5.33
N PHE A 33 21.49 -4.16 4.28
CA PHE A 33 22.39 -3.03 4.07
C PHE A 33 21.71 -1.81 3.45
N SER A 34 20.46 -1.92 3.00
CA SER A 34 19.78 -0.86 2.26
C SER A 34 18.97 0.04 3.19
N HIS A 35 19.37 1.31 3.30
CA HIS A 35 18.65 2.31 4.11
C HIS A 35 17.46 2.93 3.35
N ASN A 36 16.59 2.09 2.78
CA ASN A 36 15.50 2.48 1.88
C ASN A 36 14.20 2.91 2.60
N ARG A 37 14.26 3.14 3.93
CA ARG A 37 13.09 3.52 4.76
C ARG A 37 12.31 4.70 4.20
N SER A 38 13.01 5.74 3.74
CA SER A 38 12.39 6.96 3.22
C SER A 38 11.68 6.72 1.88
N LEU A 39 12.29 5.92 1.01
CA LEU A 39 11.75 5.54 -0.30
C LEU A 39 10.49 4.68 -0.14
N PHE A 40 10.54 3.66 0.72
CA PHE A 40 9.39 2.81 1.03
C PHE A 40 8.23 3.62 1.62
N ARG A 41 8.50 4.52 2.57
CA ARG A 41 7.47 5.41 3.11
C ARG A 41 6.82 6.30 2.05
N ARG A 42 7.60 6.77 1.06
CA ARG A 42 7.08 7.58 -0.06
C ARG A 42 6.24 6.71 -1.01
N LEU A 43 6.66 5.49 -1.27
CA LEU A 43 5.92 4.51 -2.06
C LEU A 43 4.59 4.11 -1.40
N ASP A 44 4.58 3.81 -0.10
CA ASP A 44 3.36 3.50 0.67
C ASP A 44 2.36 4.68 0.65
N ARG A 45 2.86 5.92 0.73
CA ARG A 45 2.00 7.11 0.57
C ARG A 45 1.40 7.17 -0.83
N TRP A 46 2.19 6.89 -1.87
CA TRP A 46 1.72 6.91 -3.26
C TRP A 46 0.67 5.82 -3.54
N ILE A 47 0.88 4.59 -3.06
CA ILE A 47 -0.08 3.47 -3.18
C ILE A 47 -1.42 3.85 -2.54
N ARG A 48 -1.41 4.36 -1.30
CA ARG A 48 -2.64 4.78 -0.61
C ARG A 48 -3.36 5.91 -1.34
N MET A 49 -2.62 6.86 -1.91
CA MET A 49 -3.22 7.90 -2.73
C MET A 49 -3.89 7.32 -3.98
N ARG A 50 -3.26 6.35 -4.65
CA ARG A 50 -3.84 5.67 -5.81
C ARG A 50 -5.12 4.92 -5.47
N LEU A 51 -5.14 4.18 -4.36
CA LEU A 51 -6.36 3.50 -3.91
C LEU A 51 -7.50 4.49 -3.60
N ARG A 52 -7.19 5.66 -3.01
CA ARG A 52 -8.18 6.74 -2.82
C ARG A 52 -8.72 7.26 -4.15
N CYS A 53 -7.82 7.45 -5.13
CA CYS A 53 -8.22 7.91 -6.46
C CYS A 53 -9.13 6.90 -7.16
N MET A 54 -8.87 5.61 -7.02
CA MET A 54 -9.73 4.55 -7.57
C MET A 54 -11.10 4.55 -6.90
N LYS A 55 -11.15 4.76 -5.57
CA LYS A 55 -12.42 4.77 -4.83
C LYS A 55 -13.30 5.99 -5.13
N PHE A 56 -12.71 7.17 -5.25
CA PHE A 56 -13.44 8.44 -5.41
C PHE A 56 -13.34 9.04 -6.82
N ASN A 57 -12.68 8.36 -7.75
CA ASN A 57 -12.37 8.81 -9.11
C ASN A 57 -11.73 10.22 -9.18
N ARG A 58 -11.02 10.64 -8.11
CA ARG A 58 -10.43 11.99 -8.00
C ARG A 58 -9.23 12.02 -7.04
N LYS A 59 -8.43 13.08 -7.16
CA LYS A 59 -7.31 13.39 -6.24
C LYS A 59 -7.68 14.55 -5.33
N TRP A 60 -8.02 14.28 -4.07
CA TRP A 60 -8.32 15.35 -3.10
C TRP A 60 -7.79 15.03 -1.71
N THR A 61 -7.19 16.03 -1.04
CA THR A 61 -6.77 16.01 0.36
C THR A 61 -7.90 15.64 1.32
N SER A 62 -9.13 16.09 1.07
CA SER A 62 -10.32 15.78 1.87
C SER A 62 -10.59 14.27 1.96
N ASP A 63 -10.25 13.53 0.90
CA ASP A 63 -10.46 12.09 0.84
C ASP A 63 -9.49 11.33 1.77
N ASN A 64 -8.39 11.96 2.22
CA ASN A 64 -7.53 11.40 3.27
C ASN A 64 -8.26 11.26 4.61
N ARG A 65 -9.19 12.19 4.91
CA ARG A 65 -10.01 12.15 6.11
C ARG A 65 -11.15 11.14 5.99
N ARG A 66 -11.72 11.01 4.78
CA ARG A 66 -12.80 10.07 4.46
C ARG A 66 -12.32 8.62 4.46
N LEU A 67 -11.15 8.36 3.86
CA LEU A 67 -10.53 7.03 3.83
C LEU A 67 -9.19 7.05 4.58
N ARG A 68 -9.31 6.85 5.90
CA ARG A 68 -8.21 6.90 6.87
C ARG A 68 -7.27 5.70 6.69
N LEU A 69 -6.03 5.86 7.14
CA LEU A 69 -5.05 4.77 7.17
C LEU A 69 -5.56 3.52 7.90
N LYS A 70 -6.27 3.70 9.02
CA LYS A 70 -6.86 2.60 9.79
C LYS A 70 -7.79 1.71 8.94
N THR A 71 -8.51 2.29 7.97
CA THR A 71 -9.38 1.54 7.07
C THR A 71 -8.58 0.63 6.14
N PHE A 72 -7.48 1.14 5.57
CA PHE A 72 -6.58 0.34 4.72
C PHE A 72 -5.90 -0.80 5.50
N LEU A 73 -5.52 -0.54 6.76
CA LEU A 73 -4.95 -1.57 7.62
C LEU A 73 -5.98 -2.66 7.94
N ARG A 74 -7.25 -2.29 8.19
CA ARG A 74 -8.35 -3.25 8.38
C ARG A 74 -8.66 -4.09 7.13
N MET A 75 -8.43 -3.52 5.93
CA MET A 75 -8.51 -4.24 4.66
C MET A 75 -7.29 -5.15 4.41
N GLY A 76 -6.26 -5.10 5.27
CA GLY A 76 -5.06 -5.93 5.14
C GLY A 76 -4.01 -5.39 4.17
N LEU A 77 -4.03 -4.09 3.84
CA LEU A 77 -2.98 -3.48 3.01
C LEU A 77 -1.64 -3.49 3.75
N LEU A 78 -0.64 -4.13 3.14
CA LEU A 78 0.71 -4.23 3.68
C LEU A 78 1.51 -2.95 3.41
N SER A 79 2.35 -2.58 4.38
CA SER A 79 3.27 -1.44 4.30
C SER A 79 4.68 -1.97 4.05
N LEU A 80 5.39 -1.42 3.06
CA LEU A 80 6.78 -1.79 2.77
C LEU A 80 7.70 -1.53 3.97
N GLY A 81 7.37 -0.52 4.78
CA GLY A 81 8.10 -0.21 6.01
C GLY A 81 8.15 -1.35 7.03
N ASP A 82 7.11 -2.19 7.11
CA ASP A 82 7.00 -3.26 8.12
C ASP A 82 7.94 -4.43 7.79
N PHE A 83 8.29 -4.61 6.51
CA PHE A 83 9.26 -5.61 6.06
C PHE A 83 10.69 -5.22 6.43
N LEU A 84 11.00 -3.92 6.46
CA LEU A 84 12.33 -3.44 6.79
C LEU A 84 12.66 -3.50 8.29
N SER A 85 11.67 -3.63 9.16
CA SER A 85 11.88 -3.94 10.59
C SER A 85 12.08 -5.43 10.86
N SER A 86 11.59 -6.29 9.98
CA SER A 86 11.65 -7.75 10.16
C SER A 86 13.02 -8.31 9.78
N THR A 87 13.70 -7.74 8.78
CA THR A 87 15.02 -8.19 8.33
C THR A 87 16.19 -7.67 9.18
N CYS A 88 15.98 -6.62 9.98
CA CYS A 88 17.03 -6.09 10.86
C CYS A 88 17.16 -6.80 12.21
N VAL A 89 16.26 -7.73 12.56
CA VAL A 89 16.35 -8.54 13.79
C VAL A 89 17.03 -9.90 13.54
N ASP A 90 17.05 -10.38 12.29
CA ASP A 90 17.48 -11.74 11.93
C ASP A 90 18.81 -11.79 11.15
N GLN A 91 19.76 -10.91 11.51
CA GLN A 91 21.16 -11.04 11.08
C GLN A 91 22.09 -10.89 12.29
N LYS A 92 22.02 -11.86 13.19
CA LYS A 92 23.12 -12.23 14.07
C LYS A 92 23.54 -13.65 13.67
N LEU A 93 24.41 -13.72 12.65
CA LEU A 93 25.31 -14.85 12.42
C LEU A 93 26.73 -14.32 12.54
#